data_AF-A0A651F182-F1
#
_entry.id   AF-A0A651F182-F1
#
_cell.length_a   1.000
_cell.length_b   1.000
_cell.length_c   1.000
_cell.angle_alpha   90.00
_cell.angle_beta   90.00
_cell.angle_gamma   90.00
#
_symmetry.space_group_name_H-M   'P 1'
#
loop_
_entity.id
_entity.type
_entity.pdbx_description
1 polymer ?
#
loop_
_entity_poly.entity_id
_entity_poly.type
_entity_poly.pdbx_seq_one_letter_code
_entity_poly.pdbx_strand_id
1 'polypeptide(L)'
;MLMSHHCELVRSNFSDLSWRSEEIATMVSLLMPARHRALASTLAYEATARAESLLAAFGMLVECAGDPSSLGGVLDELAYEHVRSGVGQAEYLAFRDDVLGALRTWSGPLWSGGLEQAWLHLFNEVIWMLLERAEQVTIRVAA
;
A
#
# COMPACT_ATOMS: atom_id res chain seq x y z
N MET A 1 9.19 -2.61 -12.83
CA MET A 1 8.19 -2.36 -13.88
C MET A 1 7.38 -3.63 -14.11
N LEU A 2 6.13 -3.59 -13.67
CA LEU A 2 5.16 -4.65 -13.89
C LEU A 2 4.91 -4.89 -15.40
N MET A 3 4.67 -6.15 -15.75
CA MET A 3 4.20 -6.50 -17.09
C MET A 3 2.78 -5.97 -17.29
N SER A 4 2.41 -5.58 -18.53
CA SER A 4 1.07 -5.05 -18.86
C SER A 4 -0.07 -5.91 -18.31
N HIS A 5 0.05 -7.24 -18.42
CA HIS A 5 -0.93 -8.17 -17.91
C HIS A 5 -1.10 -8.13 -16.39
N HIS A 6 -0.01 -7.95 -15.62
CA HIS A 6 -0.10 -7.82 -14.17
C HIS A 6 -0.78 -6.51 -13.76
N CYS A 7 -0.55 -5.41 -14.49
CA CYS A 7 -1.25 -4.15 -14.26
C CYS A 7 -2.76 -4.29 -14.50
N GLU A 8 -3.16 -5.00 -15.55
CA GLU A 8 -4.58 -5.27 -15.84
C GLU A 8 -5.23 -6.14 -14.75
N LEU A 9 -4.55 -7.19 -14.29
CA LEU A 9 -5.06 -8.06 -13.21
C LEU A 9 -5.32 -7.27 -11.92
N VAL A 10 -4.35 -6.44 -11.50
CA VAL A 10 -4.48 -5.63 -10.29
C VAL A 10 -5.59 -4.58 -10.42
N ARG A 11 -5.67 -3.90 -11.58
CA ARG A 11 -6.73 -2.92 -11.85
C ARG A 11 -8.11 -3.54 -11.85
N SER A 12 -8.28 -4.65 -12.58
CA SER A 12 -9.55 -5.38 -12.63
C SER A 12 -9.96 -5.83 -11.23
N ASN A 13 -9.04 -6.43 -10.48
CA ASN A 13 -9.34 -6.88 -9.12
C ASN A 13 -9.71 -5.72 -8.18
N PHE A 14 -8.99 -4.60 -8.25
CA PHE A 14 -9.33 -3.43 -7.44
C PHE A 14 -10.69 -2.84 -7.83
N SER A 15 -11.02 -2.76 -9.12
CA SER A 15 -12.35 -2.35 -9.60
C SER A 15 -13.45 -3.30 -9.13
N ASP A 16 -13.21 -4.61 -9.17
CA ASP A 16 -14.15 -5.64 -8.68
C ASP A 16 -14.34 -5.58 -7.16
N LEU A 17 -13.43 -4.94 -6.44
CA LEU A 17 -13.50 -4.74 -4.99
C LEU A 17 -14.01 -3.34 -4.61
N SER A 18 -14.13 -2.42 -5.57
CA SER A 18 -14.48 -1.01 -5.33
C SER A 18 -15.86 -0.79 -4.70
N TRP A 19 -16.81 -1.69 -4.92
CA TRP A 19 -18.13 -1.66 -4.27
C TRP A 19 -18.12 -2.13 -2.81
N ARG A 20 -17.02 -2.75 -2.37
CA ARG A 20 -16.75 -3.12 -0.96
C ARG A 20 -15.73 -2.18 -0.32
N SER A 21 -15.39 -1.09 -0.99
CA SER A 21 -14.27 -0.23 -0.60
C SER A 21 -14.33 0.28 0.84
N GLU A 22 -15.53 0.59 1.34
CA GLU A 22 -15.75 1.02 2.72
C GLU A 22 -15.51 -0.10 3.74
N GLU A 23 -15.89 -1.33 3.43
CA GLU A 23 -15.68 -2.52 4.27
C GLU A 23 -14.21 -2.95 4.29
N ILE A 24 -13.57 -2.87 3.11
CA ILE A 24 -12.14 -3.13 2.91
C ILE A 24 -11.32 -2.16 3.72
N ALA A 25 -11.64 -0.89 3.59
CA ALA A 25 -10.91 0.17 4.21
C ALA A 25 -11.16 0.22 5.73
N THR A 26 -12.37 -0.13 6.19
CA THR A 26 -12.68 -0.33 7.61
C THR A 26 -11.90 -1.49 8.21
N MET A 27 -11.78 -2.62 7.50
CA MET A 27 -11.00 -3.75 7.97
C MET A 27 -9.51 -3.42 8.07
N VAL A 28 -8.92 -2.78 7.05
CA VAL A 28 -7.52 -2.36 7.11
C VAL A 28 -7.33 -1.29 8.20
N SER A 29 -8.26 -0.35 8.36
CA SER A 29 -8.18 0.70 9.39
C SER A 29 -8.33 0.18 10.82
N LEU A 30 -9.03 -0.94 11.02
CA LEU A 30 -9.16 -1.65 12.30
C LEU A 30 -7.98 -2.59 12.59
N LEU A 31 -7.41 -3.24 11.58
CA LEU A 31 -6.24 -4.11 11.72
C LEU A 31 -4.94 -3.32 11.92
N MET A 32 -4.85 -2.11 11.36
CA MET A 32 -3.64 -1.27 11.36
C MET A 32 -3.12 -0.89 12.75
N PRO A 33 -3.90 -0.31 13.68
CA PRO A 33 -3.37 0.21 14.94
C PRO A 33 -2.89 -0.88 15.91
N ALA A 34 -3.49 -2.07 15.84
CA ALA A 34 -3.18 -3.19 16.73
C ALA A 34 -1.85 -3.88 16.36
N ARG A 35 -1.52 -3.95 15.07
CA ARG A 35 -0.36 -4.69 14.55
C ARG A 35 0.75 -3.80 13.97
N HIS A 36 0.43 -2.58 13.54
CA HIS A 36 1.33 -1.69 12.81
C HIS A 36 1.24 -0.24 13.32
N ARG A 37 1.56 -0.02 14.59
CA ARG A 37 1.38 1.28 15.25
C ARG A 37 2.07 2.45 14.52
N ALA A 38 3.27 2.22 13.99
CA ALA A 38 4.06 3.23 13.27
C ALA A 38 3.43 3.65 11.94
N LEU A 39 2.83 2.71 11.20
CA LEU A 39 2.07 3.02 9.98
C LEU A 39 0.72 3.66 10.31
N ALA A 40 0.08 3.21 11.39
CA ALA A 40 -1.21 3.77 11.79
C ALA A 40 -1.11 5.25 12.21
N SER A 41 0.04 5.71 12.71
CA SER A 41 0.24 7.11 13.10
C SER A 41 0.41 8.08 11.94
N THR A 42 0.69 7.60 10.71
CA THR A 42 0.75 8.45 9.51
C THR A 42 -0.61 8.70 8.86
N LEU A 43 -1.65 8.05 9.38
CA LEU A 43 -3.02 8.12 8.86
C LEU A 43 -3.94 8.88 9.81
N ALA A 44 -5.14 9.20 9.33
CA ALA A 44 -6.18 9.80 10.17
C ALA A 44 -6.48 8.93 11.42
N TYR A 45 -6.87 9.62 12.51
CA TYR A 45 -7.16 8.96 13.79
C TYR A 45 -8.53 8.26 13.79
N GLU A 46 -9.52 8.86 13.13
CA GLU A 46 -10.87 8.29 13.03
C GLU A 46 -10.91 7.12 12.04
N ALA A 47 -11.61 6.05 12.39
CA ALA A 47 -11.59 4.80 11.62
C ALA A 47 -12.09 4.97 10.18
N THR A 48 -13.15 5.76 9.98
CA THR A 48 -13.71 6.06 8.65
C THR A 48 -12.77 6.93 7.82
N ALA A 49 -12.23 8.01 8.38
CA ALA A 49 -11.27 8.86 7.68
C ALA A 49 -9.96 8.10 7.34
N ARG A 50 -9.53 7.19 8.22
CA ARG A 50 -8.37 6.31 7.96
C ARG A 50 -8.66 5.35 6.81
N ALA A 51 -9.85 4.78 6.80
CA ALA A 51 -10.32 3.92 5.74
C ALA A 51 -10.28 4.66 4.39
N GLU A 52 -10.89 5.84 4.30
CA GLU A 52 -10.86 6.67 3.08
C GLU A 52 -9.43 6.98 2.60
N SER A 53 -8.54 7.34 3.54
CA SER A 53 -7.13 7.63 3.24
C SER A 53 -6.41 6.42 2.64
N LEU A 54 -6.64 5.22 3.20
CA LEU A 54 -6.07 3.98 2.69
C LEU A 54 -6.61 3.64 1.30
N LEU A 55 -7.92 3.76 1.10
CA LEU A 55 -8.53 3.48 -0.19
C LEU A 55 -7.99 4.42 -1.27
N ALA A 56 -7.88 5.70 -0.98
CA ALA A 56 -7.29 6.68 -1.88
C ALA A 56 -5.84 6.32 -2.22
N ALA A 57 -5.04 5.94 -1.21
CA ALA A 57 -3.66 5.50 -1.42
C ALA A 57 -3.60 4.26 -2.34
N PHE A 58 -4.40 3.22 -2.09
CA PHE A 58 -4.44 2.04 -2.97
C PHE A 58 -4.91 2.39 -4.38
N GLY A 59 -5.92 3.26 -4.52
CA GLY A 59 -6.39 3.73 -5.83
C GLY A 59 -5.27 4.36 -6.65
N MET A 60 -4.50 5.27 -6.06
CA MET A 60 -3.34 5.87 -6.72
C MET A 60 -2.28 4.82 -7.11
N LEU A 61 -1.98 3.85 -6.24
CA LEU A 61 -1.02 2.80 -6.54
C LEU A 61 -1.45 1.93 -7.72
N VAL A 62 -2.75 1.61 -7.80
CA VAL A 62 -3.34 0.78 -8.87
C VAL A 62 -3.39 1.54 -10.20
N GLU A 63 -3.74 2.83 -10.16
CA GLU A 63 -3.70 3.70 -11.34
C GLU A 63 -2.27 3.78 -11.90
N CYS A 64 -1.30 4.02 -11.03
CA CYS A 64 0.11 4.13 -11.36
C CYS A 64 0.84 2.79 -11.51
N ALA A 65 0.17 1.64 -11.44
CA ALA A 65 0.85 0.33 -11.44
C ALA A 65 1.78 0.08 -12.65
N GLY A 66 1.49 0.70 -13.80
CA GLY A 66 2.34 0.63 -14.99
C GLY A 66 3.53 1.59 -14.99
N ASP A 67 3.48 2.64 -14.18
CA ASP A 67 4.58 3.60 -13.98
C ASP A 67 4.53 4.16 -12.54
N PRO A 68 5.00 3.40 -11.54
CA PRO A 68 4.97 3.84 -10.15
C PRO A 68 5.84 5.09 -9.89
N SER A 69 6.82 5.36 -10.76
CA SER A 69 7.67 6.55 -10.74
C SER A 69 6.88 7.85 -10.89
N SER A 70 5.71 7.80 -11.55
CA SER A 70 4.80 8.94 -11.68
C SER A 70 4.28 9.49 -10.34
N LEU A 71 4.37 8.69 -9.27
CA LEU A 71 4.01 9.11 -7.92
C LEU A 71 5.01 10.10 -7.30
N GLY A 72 6.21 10.27 -7.90
CA GLY A 72 7.13 11.38 -7.66
C GLY A 72 7.16 11.95 -6.23
N GLY A 73 6.83 13.23 -6.10
CA GLY A 73 6.86 13.96 -4.82
C GLY A 73 5.84 13.48 -3.78
N VAL A 74 4.82 12.72 -4.17
CA VAL A 74 3.90 12.06 -3.21
C VAL A 74 4.65 10.97 -2.43
N LEU A 75 5.51 10.20 -3.11
CA LEU A 75 6.34 9.19 -2.43
C LEU A 75 7.40 9.82 -1.53
N ASP A 76 7.90 11.01 -1.88
CA ASP A 76 8.88 11.73 -1.07
C ASP A 76 8.26 12.18 0.26
N GLU A 77 7.07 12.78 0.22
CA GLU A 77 6.31 13.19 1.41
C GLU A 77 5.93 11.97 2.27
N LEU A 78 5.43 10.90 1.63
CA LEU A 78 5.11 9.65 2.33
C LEU A 78 6.33 9.02 2.98
N ALA A 79 7.48 8.98 2.30
CA ALA A 79 8.72 8.44 2.86
C ALA A 79 9.18 9.26 4.07
N TYR A 80 9.08 10.59 4.02
CA TYR A 80 9.42 11.47 5.13
C TYR A 80 8.56 11.19 6.37
N GLU A 81 7.23 11.15 6.21
CA GLU A 81 6.30 10.89 7.31
C GLU A 81 6.45 9.48 7.90
N HIS A 82 6.71 8.49 7.05
CA HIS A 82 6.98 7.11 7.48
C HIS A 82 8.27 7.00 8.29
N VAL A 83 9.36 7.64 7.85
CA VAL A 83 10.62 7.69 8.60
C VAL A 83 10.42 8.36 9.95
N ARG A 84 9.72 9.51 9.98
CA ARG A 84 9.41 10.22 11.24
C ARG A 84 8.60 9.38 12.22
N SER A 85 7.76 8.49 11.70
CA SER A 85 6.93 7.58 12.50
C SER A 85 7.64 6.27 12.86
N GLY A 86 8.88 6.07 12.42
CA GLY A 86 9.67 4.88 12.71
C GLY A 86 9.28 3.65 11.88
N VAL A 87 8.67 3.84 10.72
CA VAL A 87 8.34 2.75 9.80
C VAL A 87 9.58 2.30 9.06
N GLY A 88 9.92 1.01 9.17
CA GLY A 88 11.02 0.38 8.45
C GLY A 88 10.56 -0.71 7.49
N GLN A 89 11.53 -1.42 6.92
CA GLN A 89 11.27 -2.52 5.98
C GLN A 89 10.39 -3.61 6.59
N ALA A 90 10.61 -3.96 7.86
CA ALA A 90 9.84 -5.01 8.53
C ALA A 90 8.34 -4.65 8.62
N GLU A 91 8.04 -3.40 8.97
CA GLU A 91 6.68 -2.88 9.05
C GLU A 91 6.00 -2.88 7.68
N TYR A 92 6.71 -2.45 6.62
CA TYR A 92 6.17 -2.50 5.25
C TYR A 92 5.84 -3.93 4.78
N LEU A 93 6.74 -4.88 5.03
CA LEU A 93 6.53 -6.28 4.63
C LEU A 93 5.34 -6.90 5.39
N ALA A 94 5.26 -6.65 6.69
CA ALA A 94 4.16 -7.16 7.49
C ALA A 94 2.82 -6.54 7.09
N PHE A 95 2.79 -5.24 6.76
CA PHE A 95 1.59 -4.58 6.23
C PHE A 95 1.16 -5.16 4.88
N ARG A 96 2.10 -5.34 3.95
CA ARG A 96 1.85 -5.97 2.64
C ARG A 96 1.19 -7.33 2.81
N ASP A 97 1.71 -8.18 3.68
CA ASP A 97 1.22 -9.54 3.86
C ASP A 97 -0.20 -9.56 4.44
N ASP A 98 -0.50 -8.65 5.37
CA ASP A 98 -1.86 -8.50 5.91
C ASP A 98 -2.85 -8.01 4.84
N VAL A 99 -2.45 -7.05 4.00
CA VAL A 99 -3.27 -6.55 2.89
C VAL A 99 -3.51 -7.65 1.85
N LEU A 100 -2.48 -8.41 1.48
CA LEU A 100 -2.61 -9.56 0.57
C LEU A 100 -3.55 -10.62 1.12
N GLY A 101 -3.46 -10.93 2.42
CA GLY A 101 -4.38 -11.85 3.08
C GLY A 101 -5.84 -11.38 2.99
N ALA A 102 -6.06 -10.07 3.14
CA ALA A 102 -7.38 -9.47 3.01
C ALA A 102 -7.89 -9.53 1.55
N LEU A 103 -7.07 -9.11 0.59
CA LEU A 103 -7.38 -9.17 -0.85
C LEU A 103 -7.71 -10.61 -1.30
N ARG A 104 -6.97 -11.60 -0.83
CA ARG A 104 -7.24 -13.02 -1.07
C ARG A 104 -8.60 -13.44 -0.53
N THR A 105 -8.90 -13.07 0.70
CA THR A 105 -10.18 -13.40 1.36
C THR A 105 -11.36 -12.82 0.59
N TRP A 106 -11.26 -11.58 0.13
CA TRP A 106 -12.36 -10.90 -0.57
C TRP A 106 -12.50 -11.29 -2.03
N SER A 107 -11.38 -11.52 -2.72
CA SER A 107 -11.39 -12.02 -4.09
C SER A 107 -11.94 -13.44 -4.15
N GLY A 108 -11.80 -14.20 -3.05
CA GLY A 108 -12.41 -15.52 -2.91
C GLY A 108 -12.02 -16.44 -4.07
N PRO A 109 -12.99 -17.03 -4.81
CA PRO A 109 -12.70 -17.89 -5.96
C PRO A 109 -11.97 -17.19 -7.13
N LEU A 110 -12.03 -15.86 -7.21
CA LEU A 110 -11.31 -15.09 -8.24
C LEU A 110 -9.83 -14.93 -7.92
N TRP A 111 -9.40 -15.26 -6.69
CA TRP A 111 -7.99 -15.22 -6.32
C TRP A 111 -7.22 -16.33 -7.02
N SER A 112 -6.23 -15.95 -7.82
CA SER A 112 -5.34 -16.87 -8.53
C SER A 112 -3.89 -16.59 -8.20
N GLY A 113 -3.00 -17.55 -8.47
CA GLY A 113 -1.56 -17.36 -8.27
C GLY A 113 -0.99 -16.20 -9.09
N GLY A 114 -1.52 -15.97 -10.31
CA GLY A 114 -1.12 -14.82 -11.13
C GLY A 114 -1.55 -13.47 -10.54
N LEU A 115 -2.76 -13.41 -9.98
CA LEU A 115 -3.25 -12.20 -9.30
C LEU A 115 -2.44 -11.90 -8.03
N GLU A 116 -2.12 -12.93 -7.24
CA GLU A 116 -1.25 -12.80 -6.05
C GLU A 116 0.13 -12.27 -6.42
N GLN A 117 0.76 -12.84 -7.46
CA GLN A 117 2.05 -12.36 -7.95
C GLN A 117 1.98 -10.91 -8.44
N ALA A 118 0.91 -10.53 -9.14
CA ALA A 118 0.74 -9.17 -9.63
C ALA A 118 0.66 -8.15 -8.47
N TRP A 119 -0.13 -8.44 -7.43
CA TRP A 119 -0.19 -7.60 -6.23
C TRP A 119 1.14 -7.57 -5.46
N LEU A 120 1.79 -8.71 -5.29
CA LEU A 120 3.11 -8.80 -4.64
C LEU A 120 4.15 -7.95 -5.36
N HIS A 121 4.19 -8.01 -6.69
CA HIS A 121 5.11 -7.19 -7.48
C HIS A 121 4.85 -5.70 -7.30
N LEU A 122 3.60 -5.27 -7.37
CA LEU A 122 3.23 -3.87 -7.16
C LEU A 122 3.65 -3.38 -5.78
N PHE A 123 3.30 -4.12 -4.72
CA PHE A 123 3.69 -3.72 -3.37
C PHE A 123 5.19 -3.68 -3.17
N ASN A 124 5.93 -4.68 -3.67
CA ASN A 124 7.38 -4.70 -3.53
C ASN A 124 8.06 -3.54 -4.26
N GLU A 125 7.56 -3.17 -5.46
CA GLU A 125 8.08 -2.05 -6.23
C GLU A 125 7.86 -0.73 -5.48
N VAL A 126 6.66 -0.52 -4.92
CA VAL A 126 6.34 0.68 -4.12
C VAL A 126 7.15 0.73 -2.81
N ILE A 127 7.24 -0.38 -2.09
CA ILE A 127 8.02 -0.48 -0.85
C ILE A 127 9.48 -0.18 -1.12
N TRP A 128 10.06 -0.73 -2.20
CA TRP A 128 11.43 -0.45 -2.59
C TRP A 128 11.65 1.06 -2.86
N MET A 129 10.76 1.69 -3.62
CA MET A 129 10.81 3.13 -3.88
C MET A 129 10.70 3.99 -2.62
N LEU A 130 9.86 3.60 -1.66
CA LEU A 130 9.72 4.28 -0.37
C LEU A 130 10.98 4.12 0.49
N LEU A 131 11.57 2.93 0.52
CA LEU A 131 12.80 2.65 1.27
C LEU A 131 14.00 3.41 0.69
N GLU A 132 14.15 3.45 -0.65
CA GLU A 132 15.19 4.22 -1.32
C GLU A 132 15.10 5.73 -0.96
N ARG A 133 13.89 6.27 -0.92
CA ARG A 133 13.65 7.67 -0.51
C ARG A 133 13.88 7.89 0.99
N ALA A 134 13.46 6.94 1.82
CA ALA A 134 13.66 6.98 3.27
C ALA A 134 15.15 7.01 3.64
N GLU A 135 15.98 6.27 2.92
CA GLU A 135 17.44 6.31 3.05
C GLU A 135 17.97 7.71 2.71
N GLN A 136 17.52 8.31 1.62
CA GLN A 136 17.89 9.68 1.25
C GLN A 136 17.46 10.72 2.29
N VAL A 137 16.25 10.58 2.87
CA VAL A 137 15.76 11.43 3.96
C VAL A 137 16.66 11.32 5.19
N THR A 138 17.02 10.09 5.57
CA THR A 138 17.83 9.83 6.76
C THR A 138 19.25 10.39 6.60
N ILE A 139 19.86 10.26 5.41
CA ILE A 139 21.17 10.86 5.10
C ILE A 139 21.11 12.39 5.21
N ARG A 140 20.05 13.03 4.68
CA ARG A 140 19.91 14.50 4.71
C ARG A 140 19.72 15.07 6.11
N VAL A 141 19.07 14.33 7.02
CA VAL A 141 18.87 14.77 8.41
C VAL A 141 20.13 14.56 9.26
N ALA A 142 20.97 13.59 8.89
CA ALA A 142 22.21 13.29 9.60
C ALA A 142 23.42 14.15 9.17
N ALA A 143 23.32 14.86 8.04
CA ALA A 143 24.34 15.75 7.49
C ALA A 143 24.17 17.20 7.98
#